data_AF-A0A0F9KK29-F1
#
_entry.id   AF-A0A0F9KK29-F1
#
_cell.length_a   1.000
_cell.length_b   1.000
_cell.length_c   1.000
_cell.angle_alpha   90.00
_cell.angle_beta   90.00
_cell.angle_gamma   90.00
#
_symmetry.space_group_name_H-M   'P 1'
#
loop_
_entity.id
_entity.type
_entity.pdbx_description
1 polymer ?
#
loop_
_entity_poly.entity_id
_entity_poly.type
_entity_poly.pdbx_seq_one_letter_code
_entity_poly.pdbx_strand_id
1 'polypeptide(L)'
;MLLAIEGEEGCGKTTLAYTAPPKVVGFAFDMGVERALYGGLHNSLFKDTSIQIIPFDPTAASVPQGVLWADYDITVFELPQPIQLDTVMIIGAEVLWNFFIGHLVAALKDPSVRSISIDTMTVARRVKADAYLEGLQANTAQGQKPRERLLQIEWGATNDAIRGIYTTSAGLKKN
;
A
#
# COMPACT_ATOMS: atom_id res chain seq x y z
N MET A 1 -12.16 -7.59 11.12
CA MET A 1 -13.38 -7.27 10.33
C MET A 1 -12.89 -6.55 9.08
N LEU A 2 -13.07 -7.14 7.89
CA LEU A 2 -12.65 -6.49 6.65
C LEU A 2 -13.74 -5.50 6.20
N LEU A 3 -13.36 -4.24 6.01
CA LEU A 3 -14.25 -3.18 5.53
C LEU A 3 -13.71 -2.60 4.22
N ALA A 4 -14.58 -2.54 3.20
CA ALA A 4 -14.32 -1.77 1.99
C ALA A 4 -15.07 -0.44 2.09
N ILE A 5 -14.35 0.69 2.00
CA ILE A 5 -14.93 2.03 2.02
C ILE A 5 -14.83 2.59 0.60
N GLU A 6 -15.97 2.74 -0.06
CA GLU A 6 -16.07 3.19 -1.44
C GLU A 6 -16.91 4.47 -1.55
N GLY A 7 -16.63 5.29 -2.56
CA GLY A 7 -17.30 6.58 -2.78
C GLY A 7 -16.44 7.56 -3.59
N GLU A 8 -17.03 8.69 -3.95
CA GLU A 8 -16.38 9.71 -4.80
C GLU A 8 -15.21 10.42 -4.08
N GLU A 9 -14.38 11.13 -4.86
CA GLU A 9 -13.29 11.94 -4.31
C GLU A 9 -13.86 13.00 -3.36
N GLY A 10 -13.17 13.25 -2.24
CA GLY A 10 -13.58 14.29 -1.28
C GLY A 10 -14.69 13.89 -0.31
N CYS A 11 -15.25 12.68 -0.39
CA CYS A 11 -16.29 12.21 0.54
C CYS A 11 -15.76 11.75 1.93
N GLY A 12 -14.51 12.05 2.27
CA GLY A 12 -13.95 11.72 3.60
C GLY A 12 -13.61 10.23 3.84
N LYS A 13 -13.49 9.41 2.79
CA LYS A 13 -13.18 7.97 2.89
C LYS A 13 -11.89 7.69 3.66
N THR A 14 -10.81 8.36 3.26
CA THR A 14 -9.50 8.25 3.89
C THR A 14 -9.56 8.73 5.34
N THR A 15 -10.25 9.84 5.60
CA THR A 15 -10.51 10.34 6.97
C THR A 15 -11.21 9.29 7.83
N LEU A 16 -12.30 8.69 7.33
CA LEU A 16 -13.05 7.64 8.03
C LEU A 16 -12.20 6.38 8.27
N ALA A 17 -11.34 5.99 7.32
CA ALA A 17 -10.46 4.85 7.50
C ALA A 17 -9.48 5.05 8.67
N TYR A 18 -9.01 6.29 8.88
CA TYR A 18 -8.07 6.64 9.94
C TYR A 18 -8.74 6.89 11.31
N THR A 19 -10.07 6.91 11.41
CA THR A 19 -10.78 6.91 12.71
C THR A 19 -11.03 5.51 13.27
N ALA A 20 -10.48 4.47 12.62
CA ALA A 20 -10.48 3.10 13.12
C ALA A 20 -9.80 2.99 14.51
N PRO A 21 -9.99 1.88 15.25
CA PRO A 21 -9.37 1.68 16.56
C PRO A 21 -7.87 2.04 16.59
N PRO A 22 -7.39 2.72 17.67
CA PRO A 22 -6.02 3.25 17.75
C PRO A 22 -4.92 2.21 17.53
N LYS A 23 -3.74 2.67 17.10
CA LYS A 23 -2.66 1.88 16.48
C LYS A 23 -3.05 1.43 15.07
N VAL A 24 -3.27 2.43 14.21
CA VAL A 24 -3.58 2.28 12.80
C VAL A 24 -2.29 2.30 11.98
N VAL A 25 -2.09 1.30 11.13
CA VAL A 25 -1.03 1.31 10.11
C VAL A 25 -1.69 1.49 8.74
N GLY A 26 -1.38 2.61 8.09
CA GLY A 26 -1.90 3.01 6.79
C GLY A 26 -0.88 2.79 5.67
N PHE A 27 -1.38 2.39 4.50
CA PHE A 27 -0.61 2.27 3.26
C PHE A 27 -1.29 3.14 2.20
N ALA A 28 -0.71 4.29 1.89
CA ALA A 28 -1.29 5.29 1.01
C ALA A 28 -0.71 5.18 -0.40
N PHE A 29 -1.40 4.50 -1.30
CA PHE A 29 -1.02 4.41 -2.72
C PHE A 29 -1.44 5.64 -3.54
N ASP A 30 -2.32 6.48 -2.99
CA ASP A 30 -2.80 7.71 -3.61
C ASP A 30 -2.21 8.94 -2.91
N MET A 31 -2.07 10.03 -3.67
CA MET A 31 -1.56 11.30 -3.17
C MET A 31 -2.69 12.08 -2.52
N GLY A 32 -2.84 11.99 -1.20
CA GLY A 32 -3.90 12.73 -0.51
C GLY A 32 -4.00 12.53 1.00
N VAL A 33 -3.11 11.76 1.60
CA VAL A 33 -3.22 11.42 3.03
C VAL A 33 -3.05 12.63 3.94
N GLU A 34 -2.13 13.55 3.62
CA GLU A 34 -1.96 14.80 4.37
C GLU A 34 -3.24 15.64 4.34
N ARG A 35 -3.90 15.74 3.19
CA ARG A 35 -5.18 16.46 3.05
C ARG A 35 -6.28 15.81 3.89
N ALA A 36 -6.29 14.48 3.99
CA ALA A 36 -7.29 13.76 4.77
C ALA A 36 -7.07 13.90 6.29
N LEU A 37 -5.81 13.92 6.74
CA LEU A 37 -5.43 13.97 8.15
C LEU A 37 -5.37 15.39 8.71
N TYR A 38 -4.85 16.34 7.94
CA TYR A 38 -4.60 17.73 8.36
C TYR A 38 -5.50 18.77 7.67
N GLY A 39 -6.41 18.33 6.80
CA GLY A 39 -7.33 19.21 6.09
C GLY A 39 -8.31 19.93 7.03
N GLY A 40 -8.67 21.16 6.67
CA GLY A 40 -9.50 22.04 7.49
C GLY A 40 -10.89 21.48 7.86
N LEU A 41 -11.43 20.55 7.07
CA LEU A 41 -12.71 19.86 7.35
C LEU A 41 -12.63 18.87 8.52
N HIS A 42 -11.43 18.39 8.88
CA HIS A 42 -11.27 17.21 9.75
C HIS A 42 -10.22 17.40 10.87
N ASN A 43 -9.62 18.58 11.00
CA ASN A 43 -8.58 18.88 12.00
C ASN A 43 -9.00 18.60 13.46
N SER A 44 -10.29 18.62 13.78
CA SER A 44 -10.77 18.28 15.13
C SER A 44 -10.69 16.79 15.46
N LEU A 45 -10.71 15.91 14.45
CA LEU A 45 -10.73 14.45 14.65
C LEU A 45 -9.37 13.91 15.07
N PHE A 46 -8.29 14.55 14.65
CA PHE A 46 -6.92 14.06 14.85
C PHE A 46 -6.05 15.01 15.69
N LYS A 47 -6.65 16.02 16.33
CA LYS A 47 -5.93 17.08 17.07
C LYS A 47 -4.98 16.52 18.15
N ASP A 48 -5.41 15.48 18.85
CA ASP A 48 -4.67 14.86 19.95
C ASP A 48 -4.06 13.49 19.55
N THR A 49 -4.04 13.20 18.24
CA THR A 49 -3.55 11.93 17.69
C THR A 49 -2.10 12.10 17.25
N SER A 50 -1.22 11.20 17.70
CA SER A 50 0.17 11.16 17.22
C SER A 50 0.24 10.46 15.86
N ILE A 51 0.72 11.19 14.84
CA ILE A 51 0.75 10.72 13.45
C ILE A 51 2.19 10.74 12.93
N GLN A 52 2.62 9.62 12.35
CA GLN A 52 3.87 9.54 11.59
C GLN A 52 3.57 9.24 10.13
N ILE A 53 4.11 10.05 9.23
CA ILE A 53 4.11 9.77 7.79
C ILE A 53 5.52 9.34 7.39
N ILE A 54 5.63 8.22 6.69
CA ILE A 54 6.89 7.61 6.28
C ILE A 54 6.91 7.57 4.75
N PRO A 55 7.73 8.40 4.10
CA PRO A 55 7.85 8.38 2.65
C PRO A 55 8.49 7.08 2.18
N PHE A 56 8.06 6.58 1.02
CA PHE A 56 8.73 5.48 0.34
C PHE A 56 10.17 5.87 -0.03
N ASP A 57 11.12 5.07 0.43
CA ASP A 57 12.52 5.14 0.04
C ASP A 57 12.88 3.88 -0.79
N PRO A 58 13.12 4.02 -2.11
CA PRO A 58 13.47 2.89 -2.97
C PRO A 58 14.86 2.30 -2.66
N THR A 59 15.68 2.98 -1.86
CA THR A 59 17.02 2.53 -1.44
C THR A 59 17.01 1.82 -0.10
N ALA A 60 15.93 1.97 0.68
CA ALA A 60 15.79 1.30 1.96
C ALA A 60 15.57 -0.20 1.78
N ALA A 61 16.09 -0.99 2.73
CA ALA A 61 15.79 -2.42 2.77
C ALA A 61 14.27 -2.63 2.86
N SER A 62 13.76 -3.63 2.14
CA SER A 62 12.32 -3.94 2.06
C SER A 62 11.68 -4.34 3.41
N VAL A 63 12.48 -4.55 4.45
CA VAL A 63 12.04 -4.86 5.80
C VAL A 63 12.83 -3.99 6.79
N PRO A 64 12.18 -3.11 7.57
CA PRO A 64 12.87 -2.27 8.54
C PRO A 64 13.36 -3.12 9.73
N GLN A 65 14.51 -2.73 10.30
CA GLN A 65 14.96 -3.25 11.59
C GLN A 65 14.23 -2.51 12.71
N GLY A 66 13.02 -2.97 13.05
CA GLY A 66 12.23 -2.43 14.17
C GLY A 66 10.79 -2.12 13.82
N VAL A 67 10.01 -1.79 14.85
CA VAL A 67 8.58 -1.46 14.74
C VAL A 67 8.43 0.05 14.57
N LEU A 68 8.22 0.51 13.33
CA LEU A 68 8.18 1.94 12.98
C LEU A 68 6.96 2.69 13.54
N TRP A 69 5.94 1.96 14.00
CA TRP A 69 4.67 2.51 14.51
C TRP A 69 4.53 2.42 16.04
N ALA A 70 5.59 2.02 16.76
CA ALA A 70 5.51 1.77 18.20
C ALA A 70 5.04 3.01 18.98
N ASP A 71 5.56 4.18 18.65
CA ASP A 71 5.37 5.43 19.39
C ASP A 71 4.22 6.31 18.86
N TYR A 72 3.50 5.85 17.83
CA TYR A 72 2.48 6.64 17.14
C TYR A 72 1.11 5.97 17.19
N ASP A 73 0.03 6.76 17.17
CA ASP A 73 -1.35 6.26 17.10
C ASP A 73 -1.71 5.88 15.67
N ILE A 74 -1.19 6.65 14.70
CA ILE A 74 -1.33 6.40 13.27
C ILE A 74 0.07 6.46 12.65
N THR A 75 0.40 5.45 11.86
CA THR A 75 1.58 5.47 10.99
C THR A 75 1.15 5.23 9.57
N VAL A 76 1.52 6.13 8.66
CA VAL A 76 1.17 6.04 7.23
C VAL A 76 2.44 5.86 6.42
N PHE A 77 2.49 4.81 5.61
CA PHE A 77 3.49 4.65 4.57
C PHE A 77 2.96 5.27 3.28
N GLU A 78 3.67 6.26 2.74
CA GLU A 78 3.35 6.82 1.43
C GLU A 78 3.97 5.96 0.34
N LEU A 79 3.16 5.54 -0.62
CA LEU A 79 3.52 4.56 -1.64
C LEU A 79 3.22 5.11 -3.05
N PRO A 80 3.88 6.22 -3.46
CA PRO A 80 3.64 6.82 -4.76
C PRO A 80 3.98 5.82 -5.87
N GLN A 81 3.11 5.72 -6.87
CA GLN A 81 3.42 4.92 -8.05
C GLN A 81 4.71 5.44 -8.72
N PRO A 82 5.57 4.55 -9.27
CA PRO A 82 6.71 4.98 -10.04
C PRO A 82 6.26 5.85 -11.22
N ILE A 83 6.80 7.07 -11.31
CA ILE A 83 6.44 8.00 -12.39
C ILE A 83 7.07 7.50 -13.68
N GLN A 84 6.24 7.15 -14.66
CA GLN A 84 6.65 6.74 -16.00
C GLN A 84 5.86 7.55 -17.02
N LEU A 85 6.57 8.31 -17.86
CA LEU A 85 5.94 9.26 -18.78
C LEU A 85 5.73 8.68 -20.19
N ASP A 86 6.56 7.74 -20.66
CA ASP A 86 6.41 7.15 -22.00
C ASP A 86 7.28 5.88 -22.24
N THR A 87 7.64 5.12 -21.21
CA THR A 87 8.51 3.95 -21.37
C THR A 87 7.72 2.65 -21.40
N VAL A 88 7.99 1.79 -22.39
CA VAL A 88 7.47 0.41 -22.39
C VAL A 88 8.03 -0.40 -21.22
N MET A 89 9.25 -0.07 -20.79
CA MET A 89 9.87 -0.69 -19.62
C MET A 89 9.26 -0.15 -18.34
N ILE A 90 8.79 -1.06 -17.50
CA ILE A 90 8.34 -0.76 -16.15
C ILE A 90 9.55 -0.89 -15.23
N ILE A 91 9.80 0.14 -14.43
CA ILE A 91 10.88 0.17 -13.45
C ILE A 91 10.32 0.64 -12.10
N GLY A 92 10.70 -0.09 -11.04
CA GLY A 92 10.47 0.30 -9.65
C GLY A 92 9.16 -0.21 -9.03
N ALA A 93 8.30 -0.88 -9.80
CA ALA A 93 7.05 -1.44 -9.28
C ALA A 93 7.33 -2.64 -8.38
N GLU A 94 8.33 -3.47 -8.71
CA GLU A 94 8.78 -4.57 -7.86
C GLU A 94 9.30 -4.07 -6.51
N VAL A 95 10.13 -3.04 -6.51
CA VAL A 95 10.68 -2.44 -5.28
C VAL A 95 9.56 -1.88 -4.41
N LEU A 96 8.63 -1.12 -5.00
CA LEU A 96 7.48 -0.57 -4.28
C LEU A 96 6.59 -1.67 -3.69
N TRP A 97 6.29 -2.71 -4.46
CA TRP A 97 5.48 -3.84 -3.99
C TRP A 97 6.14 -4.58 -2.83
N ASN A 98 7.45 -4.81 -2.90
CA ASN A 98 8.20 -5.49 -1.86
C ASN A 98 8.28 -4.65 -0.58
N PHE A 99 8.45 -3.33 -0.70
CA PHE A 99 8.37 -2.41 0.44
C PHE A 99 6.99 -2.49 1.11
N PHE A 100 5.91 -2.39 0.33
CA PHE A 100 4.54 -2.51 0.84
C PHE A 100 4.29 -3.83 1.56
N ILE A 101 4.58 -4.96 0.92
CA ILE A 101 4.31 -6.29 1.49
C ILE A 101 5.15 -6.56 2.74
N GLY A 102 6.42 -6.13 2.76
CA GLY A 102 7.29 -6.31 3.91
C GLY A 102 6.71 -5.64 5.17
N HIS A 103 6.28 -4.38 5.04
CA HIS A 103 5.67 -3.63 6.13
C HIS A 103 4.27 -4.12 6.48
N LEU A 104 3.46 -4.51 5.50
CA LEU A 104 2.14 -5.10 5.74
C LEU A 104 2.26 -6.39 6.56
N VAL A 105 3.18 -7.29 6.20
CA VAL A 105 3.41 -8.54 6.94
C VAL A 105 3.89 -8.24 8.37
N ALA A 106 4.76 -7.24 8.56
CA ALA A 106 5.20 -6.83 9.87
C ALA A 106 4.04 -6.28 10.73
N ALA A 107 3.18 -5.43 10.16
CA ALA A 107 1.98 -4.90 10.83
C ALA A 107 0.96 -5.99 11.17
N LEU A 108 0.78 -6.98 10.28
CA LEU A 108 -0.10 -8.13 10.52
C LEU A 108 0.39 -8.99 11.70
N LYS A 109 1.71 -9.15 11.85
CA LYS A 109 2.32 -9.94 12.93
C LYS A 109 2.34 -9.23 14.27
N ASP A 110 2.34 -7.90 14.28
CA ASP A 110 2.42 -7.13 15.52
C ASP A 110 1.05 -7.09 16.24
N PRO A 111 0.90 -7.66 17.45
CA PRO A 111 -0.36 -7.67 18.18
C PRO A 111 -0.85 -6.28 18.62
N SER A 112 0.05 -5.27 18.68
CA SER A 112 -0.30 -3.90 19.07
C SER A 112 -1.10 -3.17 17.99
N VAL A 113 -0.87 -3.50 16.71
CA VAL A 113 -1.61 -2.93 15.58
C VAL A 113 -3.06 -3.42 15.61
N ARG A 114 -4.02 -2.50 15.73
CA ARG A 114 -5.44 -2.86 15.80
C ARG A 114 -6.13 -2.82 14.44
N SER A 115 -5.68 -1.91 13.58
CA SER A 115 -6.32 -1.62 12.30
C SER A 115 -5.28 -1.39 11.23
N ILE A 116 -5.54 -1.95 10.05
CA ILE A 116 -4.72 -1.72 8.85
C ILE A 116 -5.58 -1.02 7.80
N SER A 117 -5.13 0.14 7.36
CA SER A 117 -5.77 0.88 6.27
C SER A 117 -4.93 0.73 5.01
N ILE A 118 -5.54 0.30 3.91
CA ILE A 118 -4.90 0.30 2.60
C ILE A 118 -5.70 1.26 1.73
N ASP A 119 -5.16 2.47 1.52
CA ASP A 119 -5.81 3.47 0.70
C ASP A 119 -5.57 3.13 -0.78
N THR A 120 -6.68 3.05 -1.51
CA THR A 120 -6.74 2.73 -2.94
C THR A 120 -6.16 1.34 -3.29
N MET A 121 -6.87 0.30 -2.86
CA MET A 121 -6.50 -1.10 -3.16
C MET A 121 -6.48 -1.43 -4.66
N THR A 122 -7.23 -0.70 -5.48
CA THR A 122 -7.18 -0.81 -6.94
C THR A 122 -5.80 -0.43 -7.50
N VAL A 123 -5.16 0.58 -6.92
CA VAL A 123 -3.79 1.00 -7.26
C VAL A 123 -2.79 -0.03 -6.72
N ALA A 124 -2.96 -0.53 -5.50
CA ALA A 124 -2.12 -1.62 -4.97
C ALA A 124 -2.12 -2.86 -5.89
N ARG A 125 -3.31 -3.26 -6.38
CA ARG A 125 -3.46 -4.35 -7.37
C ARG A 125 -2.72 -4.05 -8.68
N ARG A 126 -2.79 -2.80 -9.15
CA ARG A 126 -2.06 -2.37 -10.35
C ARG A 126 -0.55 -2.43 -10.14
N VAL A 127 -0.04 -1.93 -9.01
CA VAL A 127 1.37 -2.03 -8.64
C VAL A 127 1.84 -3.49 -8.61
N LYS A 128 1.03 -4.43 -8.08
CA LYS A 128 1.38 -5.86 -8.12
C LYS A 128 1.46 -6.42 -9.55
N ALA A 129 0.54 -5.99 -10.43
CA ALA A 129 0.53 -6.41 -11.82
C ALA A 129 1.78 -5.89 -12.56
N ASP A 130 2.10 -4.60 -12.35
CA ASP A 130 3.25 -3.93 -12.93
C ASP A 130 4.57 -4.54 -12.41
N ALA A 131 4.65 -4.87 -11.12
CA ALA A 131 5.78 -5.59 -10.52
C ALA A 131 5.99 -6.98 -11.16
N TYR A 132 4.90 -7.70 -11.45
CA TYR A 132 5.00 -9.00 -12.15
C TYR A 132 5.48 -8.81 -13.60
N LEU A 133 4.97 -7.79 -14.29
CA LEU A 133 5.38 -7.48 -15.65
C LEU A 133 6.85 -7.02 -15.73
N GLU A 134 7.30 -6.21 -14.78
CA GLU A 134 8.71 -5.81 -14.62
C GLU A 134 9.62 -7.04 -14.51
N GLY A 135 9.25 -8.02 -13.66
CA GLY A 135 9.97 -9.29 -13.56
C GLY A 135 10.00 -10.09 -14.87
N LEU A 136 8.92 -10.10 -15.66
CA LEU A 136 8.90 -10.73 -16.99
C LEU A 136 9.78 -10.00 -17.99
N GLN A 137 9.78 -8.66 -17.96
CA GLN A 137 10.62 -7.83 -18.83
C GLN A 137 12.11 -8.05 -18.52
N ALA A 138 12.49 -8.15 -17.25
CA ALA A 138 13.86 -8.43 -16.83
C ALA A 138 14.37 -9.79 -17.34
N ASN A 139 13.47 -10.77 -17.51
CA ASN A 139 13.77 -12.09 -18.05
C ASN A 139 13.67 -12.19 -19.58
N THR A 140 13.39 -11.08 -20.27
CA THR A 140 13.28 -11.07 -21.73
C THR A 140 14.67 -11.17 -22.37
N ALA A 141 14.86 -12.13 -23.28
CA ALA A 141 16.14 -12.35 -23.94
C ALA A 141 16.60 -11.10 -24.72
N GLN A 142 17.92 -10.86 -24.71
CA GLN A 142 18.53 -9.72 -25.38
C GLN A 142 18.16 -9.69 -26.88
N GLY A 143 17.57 -8.59 -27.33
CA GLY A 143 17.11 -8.41 -28.72
C GLY A 143 15.64 -8.75 -28.99
N GLN A 144 14.89 -9.26 -28.00
CA GLN A 144 13.44 -9.37 -28.11
C GLN A 144 12.73 -8.10 -27.62
N LYS A 145 11.56 -7.81 -28.20
CA LYS A 145 10.74 -6.68 -27.75
C LYS A 145 10.26 -6.95 -26.31
N PRO A 146 10.45 -6.00 -25.38
CA PRO A 146 9.95 -6.13 -24.03
C PRO A 146 8.44 -6.28 -24.04
N ARG A 147 7.92 -7.09 -23.11
CA ARG A 147 6.49 -7.37 -23.01
C ARG A 147 5.76 -6.13 -22.51
N GLU A 148 4.72 -5.70 -23.23
CA GLU A 148 3.96 -4.50 -22.88
C GLU A 148 2.82 -4.75 -21.88
N ARG A 149 2.34 -6.00 -21.75
CA ARG A 149 1.17 -6.35 -20.93
C ARG A 149 1.16 -7.81 -20.49
N LEU A 150 0.44 -8.07 -19.41
CA LEU A 150 0.15 -9.41 -18.92
C LEU A 150 -0.85 -10.14 -19.83
N LEU A 151 -0.63 -11.44 -20.02
CA LEU A 151 -1.60 -12.37 -20.60
C LEU A 151 -2.71 -12.70 -19.60
N GLN A 152 -3.88 -13.11 -20.08
CA GLN A 152 -5.05 -13.39 -19.23
C GLN A 152 -4.75 -14.37 -18.09
N ILE A 153 -3.97 -15.42 -18.36
CA ILE A 153 -3.59 -16.44 -17.36
C ILE A 153 -2.67 -15.88 -16.26
N GLU A 154 -1.85 -14.87 -16.59
CA GLU A 154 -0.85 -14.28 -15.68
C GLU A 154 -1.51 -13.41 -14.61
N TRP A 155 -2.73 -12.91 -14.87
CA TRP A 155 -3.52 -12.20 -13.86
C TRP A 155 -3.91 -13.07 -12.67
N GLY A 156 -3.90 -14.40 -12.80
CA GLY A 156 -4.17 -15.33 -11.70
C GLY A 156 -3.24 -15.08 -10.50
N ALA A 157 -1.92 -15.08 -10.74
CA ALA A 157 -0.92 -14.88 -9.69
C ALA A 157 -1.04 -13.51 -9.00
N THR A 158 -1.26 -12.45 -9.78
CA THR A 158 -1.49 -11.09 -9.26
C THR A 158 -2.74 -11.02 -8.39
N ASN A 159 -3.85 -11.59 -8.85
CA ASN A 159 -5.11 -11.56 -8.12
C ASN A 159 -5.03 -12.41 -6.85
N ASP A 160 -4.36 -13.55 -6.89
CA ASP A 160 -4.20 -14.42 -5.73
C ASP A 160 -3.32 -13.79 -4.65
N ALA A 161 -2.29 -13.03 -5.03
CA ALA A 161 -1.50 -12.24 -4.07
C ALA A 161 -2.38 -11.21 -3.32
N ILE A 162 -3.27 -10.52 -4.04
CA ILE A 162 -4.22 -9.56 -3.45
C ILE A 162 -5.25 -10.28 -2.55
N ARG A 163 -5.78 -11.42 -2.99
CA ARG A 163 -6.66 -12.26 -2.15
C ARG A 163 -5.97 -12.73 -0.89
N GLY A 164 -4.69 -13.08 -0.99
CA GLY A 164 -3.83 -13.48 0.12
C GLY A 164 -3.77 -12.45 1.24
N ILE A 165 -3.81 -11.15 0.91
CA ILE A 165 -3.88 -10.08 1.91
C ILE A 165 -5.17 -10.22 2.74
N TYR A 166 -6.33 -10.30 2.08
CA TYR A 166 -7.61 -10.42 2.77
C TYR A 166 -7.72 -11.69 3.62
N THR A 167 -7.33 -12.84 3.07
CA THR A 167 -7.42 -14.12 3.78
C THR A 167 -6.49 -14.16 4.99
N THR A 168 -5.27 -13.63 4.86
CA THR A 168 -4.29 -13.56 5.95
C THR A 168 -4.75 -12.58 7.04
N SER A 169 -5.20 -11.38 6.66
CA SER A 169 -5.74 -10.39 7.62
C SER A 169 -6.92 -10.94 8.41
N ALA A 170 -7.84 -11.65 7.74
CA ALA A 170 -8.97 -12.30 8.39
C ALA A 170 -8.52 -13.38 9.38
N GLY A 171 -7.57 -14.24 8.99
CA GLY A 171 -7.03 -15.31 9.84
C GLY A 171 -6.33 -14.79 11.09
N LEU A 172 -5.66 -13.65 11.00
CA LEU A 172 -4.95 -12.99 12.12
C LEU A 172 -5.85 -12.07 12.97
N LYS A 173 -7.17 -12.05 12.70
CA LYS A 173 -8.15 -11.23 13.42
C LYS A 173 -7.80 -9.74 13.44
N LYS A 174 -7.14 -9.25 12.39
CA LYS A 174 -6.95 -7.82 12.17
C LYS A 174 -8.24 -7.23 11.58
N ASN A 175 -8.50 -5.96 11.90
CA ASN A 175 -9.51 -5.17 11.22
C ASN A 175 -8.88 -4.57 9.97
#